data_AF-A0A452VAH7-F1
#
_entry.id   AF-A0A452VAH7-F1
#
_cell.length_a   1.000
_cell.length_b   1.000
_cell.length_c   1.000
_cell.angle_alpha   90.00
_cell.angle_beta   90.00
_cell.angle_gamma   90.00
#
_symmetry.space_group_name_H-M   'P 1'
#
loop_
_entity.id
_entity.type
_entity.pdbx_description
1 polymer ?
#
loop_
_entity_poly.entity_id
_entity_poly.type
_entity_poly.pdbx_seq_one_letter_code
_entity_poly.pdbx_strand_id
1 'polypeptide(L)' 'KVHGPLAPAAKARGQTPKVAKQERKKTGRAKRWMQDNQRFVHAVPTFGKNKGPSANS' A
#
# COMPACT_ATOMS: atom_id res chain seq x y z
N LYS A 1 -29.32 -26.52 -27.76
CA LYS A 1 -28.25 -25.85 -28.54
C LYS A 1 -27.87 -24.58 -27.77
N VAL A 2 -26.88 -24.66 -26.86
CA VAL A 2 -26.44 -23.50 -26.07
C VAL A 2 -25.33 -22.82 -26.85
N HIS A 3 -25.63 -21.68 -27.47
CA HIS A 3 -24.67 -20.98 -28.31
C HIS A 3 -24.28 -19.64 -27.71
N GLY A 4 -23.03 -19.61 -27.24
CA GLY A 4 -22.26 -18.42 -26.93
C GLY A 4 -20.89 -18.88 -26.41
N PRO A 5 -19.76 -18.37 -26.92
CA PRO A 5 -18.48 -18.64 -26.30
C PRO A 5 -18.48 -18.10 -24.87
N LEU A 6 -17.89 -18.83 -23.94
CA LEU A 6 -17.72 -18.37 -22.57
C LEU A 6 -16.91 -17.07 -22.59
N ALA A 7 -17.37 -16.06 -21.84
CA ALA A 7 -16.68 -14.78 -21.74
C ALA A 7 -15.21 -15.00 -21.34
N PRO A 8 -14.25 -14.23 -21.89
CA PRO A 8 -12.83 -14.43 -21.61
C PRO A 8 -12.54 -14.27 -20.12
N ALA A 9 -12.23 -15.39 -19.47
CA ALA A 9 -11.77 -15.43 -18.10
C ALA A 9 -10.43 -14.68 -18.00
N ALA A 10 -10.22 -13.94 -16.91
CA ALA A 10 -9.00 -13.18 -16.64
C ALA A 10 -8.68 -12.00 -17.60
N LYS A 11 -9.63 -11.55 -18.45
CA LYS A 11 -9.47 -10.35 -19.31
C LYS A 11 -8.92 -9.14 -18.53
N ALA A 12 -9.37 -8.93 -17.30
CA ALA A 12 -8.91 -7.84 -16.44
C ALA A 12 -7.44 -8.02 -15.99
N ARG A 13 -7.00 -9.24 -15.67
CA ARG A 13 -5.64 -9.52 -15.21
C ARG A 13 -4.61 -9.45 -16.33
N GLY A 14 -4.99 -9.78 -17.56
CA GLY A 14 -4.12 -9.65 -18.75
C GLY A 14 -3.99 -8.21 -19.26
N GLN A 15 -5.03 -7.38 -19.07
CA GLN A 15 -5.01 -5.97 -19.47
C GLN A 15 -4.24 -5.07 -18.52
N THR A 16 -4.12 -5.43 -17.23
CA THR A 16 -3.36 -4.61 -16.27
C THR A 16 -1.88 -4.61 -16.64
N PRO A 17 -1.25 -3.42 -16.82
CA PRO A 17 0.18 -3.35 -17.12
C PRO A 17 0.99 -3.99 -16.00
N LYS A 18 2.02 -4.75 -16.37
CA LYS A 18 2.90 -5.40 -15.40
C LYS A 18 3.80 -4.36 -14.75
N VAL A 19 3.46 -3.95 -13.53
CA VAL A 19 4.31 -3.05 -12.74
C VAL A 19 5.45 -3.84 -12.09
N ALA A 20 6.68 -3.38 -12.30
CA ALA A 20 7.87 -3.95 -11.66
C ALA A 20 7.86 -3.68 -10.15
N LYS A 21 8.38 -4.62 -9.36
CA LYS A 21 8.52 -4.42 -7.91
C LYS A 21 9.64 -3.43 -7.65
N GLN A 22 9.40 -2.47 -6.75
CA GLN A 22 10.44 -1.59 -6.23
C GLN A 22 11.34 -2.33 -5.24
N GLU A 23 12.57 -1.84 -5.09
CA GLU A 23 13.56 -2.36 -4.14
C GLU A 23 13.08 -2.22 -2.68
N ARG A 24 13.54 -3.14 -1.82
CA ARG A 24 13.08 -3.25 -0.43
C ARG A 24 13.79 -2.26 0.49
N LYS A 25 13.00 -1.67 1.39
CA LYS A 25 13.46 -0.73 2.43
C LYS A 25 14.13 -1.46 3.61
N LYS A 26 14.74 -0.67 4.51
CA LYS A 26 15.38 -1.09 5.77
C LYS A 26 14.56 -2.14 6.54
N THR A 27 15.23 -3.15 7.10
CA THR A 27 14.63 -4.27 7.84
C THR A 27 15.12 -4.32 9.30
N GLY A 28 14.49 -5.17 10.12
CA GLY A 28 14.93 -5.47 11.49
C GLY A 28 14.95 -4.28 12.45
N ARG A 29 15.99 -4.20 13.29
CA ARG A 29 16.15 -3.18 14.34
C ARG A 29 16.09 -1.76 13.80
N ALA A 30 16.71 -1.50 12.65
CA ALA A 30 16.70 -0.17 12.03
C ALA A 30 15.28 0.27 11.66
N LYS A 31 14.42 -0.65 11.20
CA LYS A 31 13.02 -0.36 10.89
C LYS A 31 12.22 -0.06 12.16
N ARG A 32 12.47 -0.80 13.24
CA ARG A 32 11.78 -0.58 14.51
C ARG A 32 12.11 0.79 15.11
N TRP A 33 13.40 1.14 15.13
CA TRP A 33 13.87 2.45 15.61
C TRP A 33 13.19 3.61 14.86
N MET A 34 13.12 3.54 13.52
CA MET A 34 12.44 4.57 12.73
C MET A 34 10.93 4.66 13.02
N GLN A 35 10.24 3.54 13.27
CA GLN A 35 8.81 3.55 13.59
C GLN A 35 8.53 4.14 14.97
N ASP A 36 9.32 3.77 15.98
CA ASP A 36 9.11 4.29 17.33
C ASP A 36 9.40 5.80 17.38
N ASN A 37 10.46 6.26 16.73
CA ASN A 37 10.71 7.70 16.62
C ASN A 37 9.58 8.45 15.88
N GLN A 38 9.07 7.92 14.78
CA GLN A 38 7.97 8.56 14.03
C GLN A 38 6.64 8.56 14.79
N ARG A 39 6.35 7.52 15.58
CA ARG A 39 5.06 7.37 16.27
C ARG A 39 5.00 8.09 17.62
N PHE A 40 6.14 8.18 18.32
CA PHE A 40 6.13 8.61 19.72
C PHE A 40 7.06 9.79 19.98
N VAL A 41 8.30 9.76 19.48
CA VAL A 41 9.29 10.79 19.82
C VAL A 41 9.08 12.06 19.00
N HIS A 42 8.82 11.92 17.71
CA HIS A 42 8.64 13.04 16.79
C HIS A 42 7.16 13.41 16.58
N ALA A 43 6.23 12.70 17.23
CA ALA A 43 4.82 13.00 17.16
C ALA A 43 4.51 14.20 18.07
N VAL A 44 4.28 15.37 17.46
CA VAL A 44 3.79 16.55 18.19
C VAL A 44 2.27 16.43 18.34
N PRO A 45 1.71 16.44 19.56
CA PRO A 45 0.27 16.50 19.73
C PRO A 45 -0.24 17.82 19.14
N THR A 46 -1.03 17.72 18.08
CA THR A 46 -1.63 18.86 17.40
C THR A 46 -3.10 18.97 17.82
N PHE A 47 -3.62 20.20 17.85
CA PHE A 47 -5.03 20.43 18.12
C PHE A 47 -5.86 20.09 16.86
N GLY A 48 -6.98 19.37 17.03
CA GLY A 48 -7.87 18.95 15.94
C GLY A 48 -7.86 17.44 15.68
N LYS A 49 -8.31 17.04 14.48
CA LYS A 49 -8.40 15.61 14.11
C LYS A 49 -7.02 15.07 13.75
N ASN A 50 -6.58 14.02 14.46
CA ASN A 50 -5.33 13.33 14.14
C ASN A 50 -5.36 12.76 12.72
N LYS A 51 -4.45 13.21 11.86
CA LYS A 51 -4.29 12.68 10.50
C LYS A 51 -3.61 11.30 10.56
N GLY A 52 -4.24 10.31 9.93
CA GLY A 52 -3.74 8.94 9.91
C GLY A 52 -2.49 8.77 9.04
N PRO A 53 -1.70 7.69 9.26
CA PRO A 53 -0.41 7.47 8.59
C PRO A 53 -0.49 7.21 7.08
N SER A 54 -1.68 6.98 6.53
CA SER A 54 -1.92 6.77 5.08
C SER A 54 -3.03 7.67 4.54
N ALA A 55 -3.21 8.85 5.12
CA ALA A 55 -4.21 9.81 4.65
C ALA A 55 -3.71 10.53 3.38
N ASN A 56 -4.42 10.34 2.26
CA ASN A 56 -4.10 10.93 0.96
C ASN A 56 -4.94 12.19 0.65
N SER A 57 -5.60 12.75 1.66
CA SER A 57 -6.33 14.02 1.58
C SER A 57 -5.40 15.22 1.54
#